data_AF-A0A0F8YZ57-F1
#
_entry.id   AF-A0A0F8YZ57-F1
#
_cell.length_a   1.000
_cell.length_b   1.000
_cell.length_c   1.000
_cell.angle_alpha   90.00
_cell.angle_beta   90.00
_cell.angle_gamma   90.00
#
_symmetry.space_group_name_H-M   'P 1'
#
loop_
_entity.id
_entity.type
_entity.pdbx_description
1 polymer ?
#
loop_
_entity_poly.entity_id
_entity_poly.type
_entity_poly.pdbx_seq_one_letter_code
_entity_poly.pdbx_strand_id
1 'polypeptide(L)'
;MAAKTPTRVNPKSVTILAMGPTTMQYISQIGGQFERPTKHVWAINNAGMWFHDIDLIIAMDDFKRDSKTHPKYVKALTNRGVPVLTCTAHEEYPSLQEYPTAEVMEYLRVNPDFAPHPLDNSCNYALAYAMYLGMTEIHLYGFEFRAAMTKKAYIEAQKYAMERYGRVPEWFGFYMKEWLPRPGEPGEESCHWLLGLCHGRGIKIRCSEDTTLLSASLPKFFYGFQDQPDL
;
A
#
# COMPACT_ATOMS: atom_id res chain seq x y z
N MET A 1 -46.78 -16.53 12.85
CA MET A 1 -45.67 -16.41 11.88
C MET A 1 -44.50 -15.76 12.59
N ALA A 2 -43.39 -16.46 12.76
CA ALA A 2 -42.21 -15.91 13.44
C ALA A 2 -41.52 -14.88 12.54
N ALA A 3 -41.20 -13.71 13.10
CA ALA A 3 -40.47 -12.66 12.42
C ALA A 3 -39.09 -13.18 12.01
N LYS A 4 -38.78 -13.12 10.71
CA LYS A 4 -37.45 -13.42 10.18
C LYS A 4 -36.44 -12.46 10.82
N THR A 5 -35.51 -13.02 11.59
CA THR A 5 -34.31 -12.34 12.07
C THR A 5 -33.63 -11.64 10.89
N PRO A 6 -33.26 -10.35 11.00
CA PRO A 6 -32.62 -9.64 9.90
C PRO A 6 -31.32 -10.37 9.54
N THR A 7 -31.29 -10.92 8.33
CA THR A 7 -30.10 -11.47 7.69
C THR A 7 -28.97 -10.46 7.76
N ARG A 8 -27.82 -10.86 8.33
CA ARG A 8 -26.59 -10.07 8.46
C ARG A 8 -26.38 -9.18 7.24
N VAL A 9 -26.35 -7.86 7.45
CA VAL A 9 -25.90 -6.88 6.47
C VAL A 9 -24.57 -7.35 5.91
N ASN A 10 -24.48 -7.57 4.60
CA ASN A 10 -23.24 -7.97 3.93
C ASN A 10 -22.11 -7.02 4.39
N PRO A 11 -21.00 -7.52 4.97
CA PRO A 11 -19.94 -6.64 5.43
C PRO A 11 -19.36 -5.84 4.26
N LYS A 12 -19.18 -4.54 4.48
CA LYS A 12 -18.46 -3.66 3.54
C LYS A 12 -16.98 -4.00 3.67
N SER A 13 -16.44 -4.79 2.73
CA SER A 13 -15.06 -5.26 2.76
C SER A 13 -14.24 -4.77 1.58
N VAL A 14 -12.97 -4.46 1.83
CA VAL A 14 -12.03 -3.98 0.81
C VAL A 14 -10.65 -4.60 0.98
N THR A 15 -10.01 -4.94 -0.14
CA THR A 15 -8.60 -5.27 -0.22
C THR A 15 -7.87 -4.06 -0.79
N ILE A 16 -6.80 -3.64 -0.14
CA ILE A 16 -5.91 -2.59 -0.62
C ILE A 16 -4.59 -3.24 -1.05
N LEU A 17 -4.29 -3.14 -2.34
CA LEU A 17 -3.09 -3.68 -2.98
C LEU A 17 -2.10 -2.55 -3.23
N ALA A 18 -1.11 -2.44 -2.35
CA ALA A 18 0.03 -1.55 -2.53
C ALA A 18 1.13 -2.24 -3.37
N MET A 19 2.35 -1.71 -3.34
CA MET A 19 3.42 -2.11 -4.26
C MET A 19 4.49 -3.04 -3.65
N GLY A 20 4.34 -3.42 -2.38
CA GLY A 20 5.28 -4.29 -1.67
C GLY A 20 5.14 -5.79 -2.00
N PRO A 21 6.13 -6.60 -1.60
CA PRO A 21 6.21 -8.02 -1.94
C PRO A 21 5.09 -8.89 -1.38
N THR A 22 4.39 -8.48 -0.31
CA THR A 22 3.30 -9.31 0.24
C THR A 22 2.08 -9.40 -0.68
N THR A 23 2.04 -8.62 -1.77
CA THR A 23 1.11 -8.82 -2.88
C THR A 23 1.17 -10.21 -3.50
N MET A 24 2.30 -10.91 -3.42
CA MET A 24 2.41 -12.32 -3.86
C MET A 24 1.52 -13.26 -3.02
N GLN A 25 1.26 -12.92 -1.76
CA GLN A 25 0.35 -13.69 -0.92
C GLN A 25 -1.10 -13.47 -1.34
N TYR A 26 -1.47 -12.26 -1.75
CA TYR A 26 -2.76 -12.00 -2.38
C TYR A 26 -2.94 -12.85 -3.65
N ILE A 27 -1.94 -12.88 -4.54
CA ILE A 27 -1.95 -13.73 -5.75
C ILE A 27 -2.12 -15.20 -5.39
N SER A 28 -1.40 -15.67 -4.37
CA SER A 28 -1.50 -17.06 -3.89
C SER A 28 -2.89 -17.37 -3.34
N GLN A 29 -3.49 -16.44 -2.60
CA GLN A 29 -4.83 -16.59 -2.03
C GLN A 29 -5.90 -16.67 -3.13
N ILE A 30 -5.87 -15.74 -4.10
CA ILE A 30 -6.82 -15.77 -5.23
C ILE A 30 -6.58 -16.96 -6.14
N GLY A 31 -5.33 -17.41 -6.32
CA GLY A 31 -5.01 -18.59 -7.13
C GLY A 31 -5.48 -19.89 -6.49
N GLY A 32 -5.48 -19.96 -5.15
CA GLY A 32 -5.99 -21.10 -4.41
C GLY A 32 -7.53 -21.15 -4.34
N GLN A 33 -8.20 -20.00 -4.27
CA GLN A 33 -9.66 -19.93 -4.11
C GLN A 33 -10.43 -19.57 -5.39
N PHE A 34 -9.74 -19.08 -6.43
CA PHE A 34 -10.31 -18.52 -7.66
C PHE A 34 -11.32 -17.38 -7.43
N GLU A 35 -11.31 -16.77 -6.24
CA GLU A 35 -12.20 -15.69 -5.84
C GLU A 35 -11.42 -14.61 -5.08
N ARG A 36 -11.88 -13.35 -5.21
CA ARG A 36 -11.33 -12.24 -4.43
C ARG A 36 -11.73 -12.37 -2.95
N PRO A 37 -10.83 -12.03 -2.01
CA PRO A 37 -11.08 -12.18 -0.58
C PRO A 37 -12.08 -11.15 -0.01
N THR A 38 -12.33 -10.06 -0.74
CA THR A 38 -13.21 -8.96 -0.34
C THR A 38 -14.08 -8.50 -1.50
N LYS A 39 -15.16 -7.76 -1.18
CA LYS A 39 -16.08 -7.26 -2.20
C LYS A 39 -15.46 -6.18 -3.09
N HIS A 40 -14.60 -5.34 -2.53
CA HIS A 40 -13.87 -4.31 -3.27
C HIS A 40 -12.38 -4.61 -3.28
N VAL A 41 -11.70 -4.27 -4.36
CA VAL A 41 -10.23 -4.36 -4.51
C VAL A 41 -9.73 -3.03 -5.04
N TRP A 42 -8.91 -2.35 -4.27
CA TRP A 42 -8.30 -1.07 -4.63
C TRP A 42 -6.80 -1.26 -4.80
N ALA A 43 -6.21 -0.55 -5.75
CA ALA A 43 -4.79 -0.62 -6.02
C ALA A 43 -4.11 0.74 -5.81
N ILE A 44 -2.90 0.73 -5.27
CA ILE A 44 -2.09 1.93 -5.08
C ILE A 44 -1.14 2.13 -6.26
N ASN A 45 -1.15 3.31 -6.87
CA ASN A 45 -0.22 3.70 -7.94
C ASN A 45 -0.11 2.61 -9.03
N ASN A 46 1.11 2.14 -9.31
CA ASN A 46 1.40 1.14 -10.34
C ASN A 46 0.82 -0.25 -10.05
N ALA A 47 0.42 -0.57 -8.81
CA ALA A 47 -0.28 -1.83 -8.55
C ALA A 47 -1.57 -1.92 -9.39
N GLY A 48 -2.16 -0.79 -9.78
CA GLY A 48 -3.32 -0.74 -10.67
C GLY A 48 -3.09 -1.39 -12.04
N MET A 49 -1.84 -1.50 -12.47
CA MET A 49 -1.46 -2.15 -13.72
C MET A 49 -1.04 -3.62 -13.54
N TRP A 50 -0.77 -4.06 -12.31
CA TRP A 50 -0.32 -5.43 -12.02
C TRP A 50 -1.50 -6.39 -11.85
N PHE A 51 -2.64 -5.88 -11.41
CA PHE A 51 -3.83 -6.68 -11.10
C PHE A 51 -4.96 -6.37 -12.08
N HIS A 52 -5.59 -7.42 -12.61
CA HIS A 52 -6.65 -7.29 -13.62
C HIS A 52 -8.03 -6.93 -13.01
N ASP A 53 -8.39 -7.52 -11.88
CA ASP A 53 -9.71 -7.37 -11.24
C ASP A 53 -9.64 -6.40 -10.06
N ILE A 54 -9.62 -5.09 -10.38
CA ILE A 54 -9.61 -4.00 -9.41
C ILE A 54 -10.80 -3.07 -9.68
N ASP A 55 -11.32 -2.44 -8.64
CA ASP A 55 -12.46 -1.52 -8.73
C ASP A 55 -12.02 -0.04 -8.71
N LEU A 56 -10.84 0.26 -8.18
CA LEU A 56 -10.34 1.62 -7.95
C LEU A 56 -8.82 1.68 -7.94
N ILE A 57 -8.25 2.76 -8.46
CA ILE A 57 -6.84 3.14 -8.23
C ILE A 57 -6.78 4.35 -7.29
N ILE A 58 -5.83 4.37 -6.37
CA ILE A 58 -5.53 5.50 -5.50
C ILE A 58 -4.08 5.91 -5.76
N ALA A 59 -3.86 7.15 -6.19
CA ALA A 59 -2.54 7.71 -6.46
C ALA A 59 -2.45 9.19 -6.09
N MET A 60 -1.65 9.53 -5.06
CA MET A 60 -1.50 10.91 -4.56
C MET A 60 -0.66 11.83 -5.46
N ASP A 61 -0.41 11.40 -6.69
CA ASP A 61 0.30 12.13 -7.74
C ASP A 61 -0.60 13.21 -8.35
N ASP A 62 0.00 14.30 -8.83
CA ASP A 62 -0.70 15.29 -9.67
C ASP A 62 -0.48 14.92 -11.13
N PHE A 63 -1.52 14.40 -11.78
CA PHE A 63 -1.39 13.79 -13.11
C PHE A 63 -1.08 14.83 -14.20
N LYS A 64 -1.46 16.10 -14.01
CA LYS A 64 -1.10 17.17 -14.96
C LYS A 64 0.36 17.56 -14.84
N ARG A 65 0.88 17.71 -13.62
CA ARG A 65 2.32 17.89 -13.33
C ARG A 65 3.11 16.70 -13.87
N ASP A 66 2.68 15.49 -13.53
CA ASP A 66 3.41 14.26 -13.78
C ASP A 66 3.27 13.78 -15.23
N SER A 67 2.32 14.30 -16.01
CA SER A 67 2.26 14.10 -17.46
C SER A 67 3.52 14.60 -18.18
N LYS A 68 4.23 15.59 -17.60
CA LYS A 68 5.44 16.18 -18.19
C LYS A 68 6.67 15.30 -17.98
N THR A 69 6.75 14.61 -16.85
CA THR A 69 7.93 13.83 -16.42
C THR A 69 7.72 12.32 -16.58
N HIS A 70 6.48 11.84 -16.39
CA HIS A 70 6.08 10.44 -16.45
C HIS A 70 4.83 10.23 -17.33
N PRO A 71 4.83 10.67 -18.61
CA PRO A 71 3.66 10.59 -19.49
C PRO A 71 3.10 9.18 -19.68
N LYS A 72 3.97 8.15 -19.65
CA LYS A 72 3.55 6.74 -19.78
C LYS A 72 2.78 6.25 -18.55
N TYR A 73 3.18 6.69 -17.35
CA TYR A 73 2.51 6.37 -16.09
C TYR A 73 1.10 6.95 -16.07
N VAL A 74 0.99 8.26 -16.31
CA VAL A 74 -0.29 8.98 -16.40
C VAL A 74 -1.19 8.34 -17.44
N LYS A 75 -0.67 8.06 -18.63
CA LYS A 75 -1.44 7.40 -19.70
C LYS A 75 -1.90 5.99 -19.31
N ALA A 76 -1.07 5.21 -18.63
CA ALA A 76 -1.42 3.85 -18.23
C ALA A 76 -2.57 3.85 -17.22
N LEU A 77 -2.46 4.66 -16.16
CA LEU A 77 -3.48 4.72 -15.12
C LEU A 77 -4.79 5.34 -15.60
N THR A 78 -4.73 6.45 -16.34
CA THR A 78 -5.97 7.11 -16.82
C THR A 78 -6.75 6.27 -17.84
N ASN A 79 -6.07 5.40 -18.60
CA ASN A 79 -6.71 4.48 -19.55
C ASN A 79 -7.09 3.12 -18.94
N ARG A 80 -6.91 2.90 -17.64
CA ARG A 80 -7.13 1.58 -17.00
C ARG A 80 -8.57 1.08 -17.09
N GLY A 81 -9.53 2.00 -17.26
CA GLY A 81 -10.97 1.71 -17.32
C GLY A 81 -11.66 1.66 -15.97
N VAL A 82 -10.98 2.07 -14.89
CA VAL A 82 -11.52 2.21 -13.54
C VAL A 82 -11.28 3.64 -13.04
N PRO A 83 -12.04 4.14 -12.06
CA PRO A 83 -11.77 5.43 -11.45
C PRO A 83 -10.38 5.47 -10.79
N VAL A 84 -9.76 6.64 -10.82
CA VAL A 84 -8.47 6.92 -10.18
C VAL A 84 -8.67 8.09 -9.22
N LEU A 85 -8.60 7.84 -7.92
CA LEU A 85 -8.59 8.91 -6.93
C LEU A 85 -7.19 9.54 -6.85
N THR A 86 -7.13 10.87 -6.96
CA THR A 86 -5.91 11.68 -7.06
C THR A 86 -6.06 13.01 -6.33
N CYS A 87 -4.96 13.75 -6.14
CA CYS A 87 -4.97 15.04 -5.45
C CYS A 87 -5.77 16.12 -6.20
N THR A 88 -5.83 16.04 -7.53
CA THR A 88 -6.53 17.03 -8.36
C THR A 88 -7.18 16.33 -9.55
N ALA A 89 -8.49 16.51 -9.73
CA ALA A 89 -9.16 16.08 -10.95
C ALA A 89 -8.86 17.06 -12.11
N HIS A 90 -8.78 16.53 -13.32
CA HIS A 90 -8.51 17.32 -14.52
C HIS A 90 -9.45 16.91 -15.64
N GLU A 91 -10.06 17.89 -16.32
CA GLU A 91 -11.03 17.63 -17.40
C GLU A 91 -10.44 16.79 -18.54
N GLU A 92 -9.13 16.93 -18.81
CA GLU A 92 -8.42 16.12 -19.80
C GLU A 92 -8.35 14.61 -19.47
N TYR A 93 -8.63 14.23 -18.23
CA TYR A 93 -8.54 12.85 -17.74
C TYR A 93 -9.84 12.45 -16.98
N PRO A 94 -10.90 12.02 -17.69
CA PRO A 94 -12.23 11.79 -17.10
C PRO A 94 -12.29 10.65 -16.08
N SER A 95 -11.28 9.79 -16.01
CA SER A 95 -11.17 8.76 -14.97
C SER A 95 -10.63 9.29 -13.64
N LEU A 96 -10.04 10.48 -13.62
CA LEU A 96 -9.54 11.11 -12.40
C LEU A 96 -10.69 11.67 -11.57
N GLN A 97 -10.65 11.38 -10.29
CA GLN A 97 -11.56 11.90 -9.28
C GLN A 97 -10.73 12.48 -8.14
N GLU A 98 -11.15 13.63 -7.64
CA GLU A 98 -10.43 14.29 -6.55
C GLU A 98 -10.68 13.56 -5.23
N TYR A 99 -9.66 13.51 -4.39
CA TYR A 99 -9.79 13.05 -3.02
C TYR A 99 -10.78 13.90 -2.23
N PRO A 100 -11.78 13.31 -1.55
CA PRO A 100 -12.58 14.02 -0.53
C PRO A 100 -11.75 14.23 0.75
N THR A 101 -10.63 14.96 0.63
CA THR A 101 -9.64 15.09 1.70
C THR A 101 -10.22 15.81 2.91
N ALA A 102 -11.03 16.85 2.70
CA ALA A 102 -11.68 17.58 3.78
C ALA A 102 -12.62 16.68 4.59
N GLU A 103 -13.44 15.88 3.92
CA GLU A 103 -14.39 14.97 4.55
C GLU A 103 -13.69 13.82 5.28
N VAL A 104 -12.61 13.29 4.70
CA VAL A 104 -11.79 12.25 5.35
C VAL A 104 -11.10 12.80 6.60
N MET A 105 -10.53 14.01 6.53
CA MET A 105 -9.90 14.65 7.70
C MET A 105 -10.90 14.93 8.82
N GLU A 106 -12.07 15.48 8.49
CA GLU A 106 -13.17 15.71 9.44
C GLU A 106 -13.62 14.41 10.09
N TYR A 107 -13.78 13.33 9.31
CA TYR A 107 -14.14 12.01 9.81
C TYR A 107 -13.08 11.41 10.75
N LEU A 108 -11.80 11.64 10.46
CA LEU A 108 -10.70 11.24 11.34
C LEU A 108 -10.57 12.12 12.58
N ARG A 109 -11.21 13.31 12.59
CA ARG A 109 -11.06 14.35 13.62
C ARG A 109 -9.60 14.78 13.81
N VAL A 110 -8.89 14.89 12.69
CA VAL A 110 -7.48 15.32 12.66
C VAL A 110 -7.45 16.81 12.36
N ASN A 111 -6.63 17.55 13.10
CA ASN A 111 -6.38 18.95 12.79
C ASN A 111 -5.48 19.01 11.53
N PRO A 112 -5.87 19.69 10.44
CA PRO A 112 -5.06 19.81 9.24
C PRO A 112 -3.68 20.44 9.48
N ASP A 113 -3.51 21.20 10.57
CA ASP A 113 -2.25 21.83 10.96
C ASP A 113 -1.30 20.89 11.74
N PHE A 114 -1.72 19.64 12.01
CA PHE A 114 -0.91 18.69 12.77
C PHE A 114 0.14 17.98 11.90
N ALA A 115 1.40 17.99 12.35
CA ALA A 115 2.50 17.26 11.74
C ALA A 115 3.07 16.21 12.71
N PRO A 116 3.34 14.96 12.25
CA PRO A 116 3.09 14.46 10.90
C PRO A 116 1.61 14.28 10.60
N HIS A 117 1.22 14.56 9.35
CA HIS A 117 -0.16 14.41 8.91
C HIS A 117 -0.45 12.92 8.61
N PRO A 118 -1.55 12.33 9.11
CA PRO A 118 -1.82 10.90 8.96
C PRO A 118 -2.14 10.47 7.51
N LEU A 119 -2.36 11.43 6.61
CA LEU A 119 -2.59 11.20 5.17
C LEU A 119 -1.35 11.58 4.35
N ASP A 120 -0.19 11.07 4.74
CA ASP A 120 1.13 11.42 4.21
C ASP A 120 1.57 10.62 2.97
N ASN A 121 0.87 9.52 2.66
CA ASN A 121 1.08 8.73 1.45
C ASN A 121 -0.21 8.04 0.99
N SER A 122 -0.18 7.46 -0.21
CA SER A 122 -1.35 6.87 -0.85
C SER A 122 -1.91 5.66 -0.10
N CYS A 123 -1.06 4.88 0.58
CA CYS A 123 -1.48 3.73 1.39
C CYS A 123 -2.28 4.18 2.62
N ASN A 124 -1.78 5.20 3.33
CA ASN A 124 -2.44 5.77 4.49
C ASN A 124 -3.73 6.49 4.12
N TYR A 125 -3.75 7.23 3.00
CA TYR A 125 -4.97 7.82 2.47
C TYR A 125 -6.00 6.73 2.14
N ALA A 126 -5.61 5.64 1.47
CA ALA A 126 -6.52 4.55 1.14
C ALA A 126 -7.15 3.90 2.40
N LEU A 127 -6.36 3.71 3.45
CA LEU A 127 -6.84 3.17 4.72
C LEU A 127 -7.86 4.13 5.37
N ALA A 128 -7.53 5.41 5.46
CA ALA A 128 -8.45 6.43 5.98
C ALA A 128 -9.74 6.55 5.18
N TYR A 129 -9.64 6.50 3.84
CA TYR A 129 -10.78 6.56 2.94
C TYR A 129 -11.68 5.33 3.08
N ALA A 130 -11.11 4.13 3.26
CA ALA A 130 -11.88 2.92 3.56
C ALA A 130 -12.69 3.07 4.85
N MET A 131 -12.10 3.66 5.90
CA MET A 131 -12.80 3.95 7.15
C MET A 131 -13.94 4.95 6.93
N TYR A 132 -13.69 6.04 6.20
CA TYR A 132 -14.68 7.06 5.85
C TYR A 132 -15.90 6.47 5.12
N LEU A 133 -15.68 5.55 4.16
CA LEU A 133 -16.76 4.85 3.46
C LEU A 133 -17.53 3.82 4.32
N GLY A 134 -17.06 3.59 5.56
CA GLY A 134 -17.66 2.67 6.51
C GLY A 134 -17.33 1.20 6.22
N MET A 135 -16.13 0.91 5.71
CA MET A 135 -15.65 -0.46 5.58
C MET A 135 -15.50 -1.09 6.97
N THR A 136 -15.96 -2.33 7.11
CA THR A 136 -15.93 -3.10 8.36
C THR A 136 -14.88 -4.20 8.36
N GLU A 137 -14.31 -4.51 7.19
CA GLU A 137 -13.18 -5.43 7.02
C GLU A 137 -12.24 -4.90 5.93
N ILE A 138 -10.95 -4.77 6.26
CA ILE A 138 -9.91 -4.23 5.37
C ILE A 138 -8.76 -5.23 5.31
N HIS A 139 -8.39 -5.67 4.11
CA HIS A 139 -7.26 -6.56 3.85
C HIS A 139 -6.13 -5.76 3.23
N LEU A 140 -4.93 -5.84 3.79
CA LEU A 140 -3.76 -5.06 3.36
C LEU A 140 -2.70 -6.00 2.78
N TYR A 141 -2.29 -5.71 1.55
CA TYR A 141 -1.18 -6.37 0.88
C TYR A 141 -0.28 -5.35 0.21
N GLY A 142 1.03 -5.61 0.18
CA GLY A 142 2.03 -4.71 -0.39
C GLY A 142 2.35 -3.50 0.47
N PHE A 143 1.99 -3.50 1.75
CA PHE A 143 2.25 -2.40 2.70
C PHE A 143 3.68 -2.48 3.22
N GLU A 144 4.66 -2.52 2.33
CA GLU A 144 6.06 -2.55 2.67
C GLU A 144 6.82 -1.51 1.86
N PHE A 145 7.48 -0.55 2.53
CA PHE A 145 8.49 0.32 1.91
C PHE A 145 9.83 -0.40 1.71
N ARG A 146 9.78 -1.71 1.43
CA ARG A 146 10.95 -2.52 1.14
C ARG A 146 11.05 -2.75 -0.36
N ALA A 147 12.06 -2.14 -0.98
CA ALA A 147 12.64 -2.73 -2.18
C ALA A 147 13.13 -4.15 -1.83
N ALA A 148 13.01 -5.10 -2.76
CA ALA A 148 12.99 -6.54 -2.50
C ALA A 148 14.32 -7.20 -2.01
N MET A 149 15.14 -6.56 -1.16
CA MET A 149 16.36 -7.19 -0.63
C MET A 149 16.70 -6.76 0.81
N THR A 150 16.97 -7.73 1.68
CA THR A 150 17.45 -7.48 3.06
C THR A 150 18.94 -7.13 3.08
N LYS A 151 19.46 -6.45 4.13
CA LYS A 151 20.91 -6.20 4.32
C LYS A 151 21.75 -7.49 4.26
N LYS A 152 21.20 -8.61 4.74
CA LYS A 152 21.84 -9.94 4.62
C LYS A 152 21.92 -10.38 3.16
N ALA A 153 20.82 -10.29 2.43
CA ALA A 153 20.79 -10.60 0.99
C ALA A 153 21.68 -9.64 0.16
N TYR A 154 21.83 -8.38 0.58
CA TYR A 154 22.80 -7.42 0.01
C TYR A 154 24.24 -7.91 0.16
N ILE A 155 24.63 -8.32 1.38
CA ILE A 155 25.97 -8.84 1.67
C ILE A 155 26.23 -10.14 0.88
N GLU A 156 25.26 -11.05 0.82
CA GLU A 156 25.39 -12.30 0.07
C GLU A 156 25.47 -12.06 -1.44
N ALA A 157 24.69 -11.13 -1.98
CA ALA A 157 24.76 -10.76 -3.39
C ALA A 157 26.09 -10.07 -3.75
N GLN A 158 26.65 -9.27 -2.84
CA GLN A 158 28.00 -8.69 -2.99
C GLN A 158 29.09 -9.77 -2.94
N LYS A 159 29.01 -10.72 -2.00
CA LYS A 159 29.95 -11.84 -1.92
C LYS A 159 29.92 -12.67 -3.20
N TYR A 160 28.74 -13.04 -3.69
CA TYR A 160 28.58 -13.75 -4.95
C TYR A 160 29.20 -12.98 -6.13
N ALA A 161 28.96 -11.66 -6.23
CA ALA A 161 29.53 -10.85 -7.29
C ALA A 161 31.07 -10.76 -7.20
N MET A 162 31.61 -10.62 -5.99
CA MET A 162 33.05 -10.62 -5.73
C MET A 162 33.69 -11.97 -6.06
N GLU A 163 33.08 -13.08 -5.66
CA GLU A 163 33.54 -14.44 -5.96
C GLU A 163 33.52 -14.73 -7.46
N ARG A 164 32.46 -14.31 -8.16
CA ARG A 164 32.27 -14.62 -9.58
C ARG A 164 33.05 -13.70 -10.51
N TYR A 165 33.21 -12.43 -10.17
CA TYR A 165 33.74 -11.41 -11.08
C TYR A 165 35.03 -10.74 -10.56
N GLY A 166 35.50 -11.08 -9.36
CA GLY A 166 36.69 -10.47 -8.74
C GLY A 166 36.51 -9.00 -8.34
N ARG A 167 35.31 -8.44 -8.55
CA ARG A 167 34.92 -7.06 -8.26
C ARG A 167 33.40 -6.96 -8.23
N VAL A 168 32.86 -5.95 -7.54
CA VAL A 168 31.46 -5.55 -7.71
C VAL A 168 31.36 -4.72 -9.00
N PRO A 169 30.66 -5.18 -10.05
CA PRO A 169 30.57 -4.41 -11.30
C PRO A 169 29.89 -3.05 -11.10
N GLU A 170 30.30 -2.00 -11.83
CA GLU A 170 29.68 -0.66 -11.68
C GLU A 170 28.18 -0.66 -11.99
N TRP A 171 27.74 -1.46 -12.97
CA TRP A 171 26.32 -1.64 -13.27
C TRP A 171 25.56 -2.27 -12.09
N PHE A 172 26.22 -3.10 -11.29
CA PHE A 172 25.65 -3.66 -10.06
C PHE A 172 25.44 -2.57 -9.01
N GLY A 173 26.37 -1.63 -8.89
CA GLY A 173 26.19 -0.44 -8.04
C GLY A 173 25.04 0.47 -8.51
N PHE A 174 24.84 0.63 -9.82
CA PHE A 174 23.73 1.39 -10.41
C PHE A 174 22.37 0.78 -10.07
N TYR A 175 22.22 -0.54 -10.26
CA TYR A 175 21.00 -1.27 -9.89
C TYR A 175 20.85 -1.51 -8.38
N MET A 176 21.80 -1.12 -7.51
CA MET A 176 21.71 -1.34 -6.06
C MET A 176 21.58 -0.04 -5.27
N LYS A 177 22.01 1.10 -5.84
CA LYS A 177 21.79 2.44 -5.26
C LYS A 177 20.31 2.83 -5.18
N GLU A 178 19.49 2.34 -6.11
CA GLU A 178 18.04 2.51 -6.05
C GLU A 178 17.34 1.64 -4.98
N TRP A 179 18.08 0.71 -4.33
CA TRP A 179 17.55 -0.39 -3.53
C TRP A 179 18.01 -0.38 -2.07
N LEU A 180 18.79 0.63 -1.67
CA LEU A 180 18.96 0.99 -0.26
C LEU A 180 17.62 1.49 0.28
N PRO A 181 17.25 1.25 1.56
CA PRO A 181 16.07 1.86 2.14
C PRO A 181 16.19 3.36 1.90
N ARG A 182 15.29 3.92 1.09
CA ARG A 182 15.23 5.36 0.91
C ARG A 182 14.91 5.90 2.31
N PRO A 183 15.78 6.69 2.95
CA PRO A 183 15.31 7.46 4.07
C PRO A 183 14.25 8.40 3.50
N GLY A 184 13.00 8.25 3.90
CA GLY A 184 12.02 9.33 3.75
C GLY A 184 10.88 9.14 2.77
N GLU A 185 10.15 8.02 2.82
CA GLU A 185 8.70 8.16 2.67
C GLU A 185 8.07 8.01 4.06
N PRO A 186 7.59 9.11 4.68
CA PRO A 186 6.91 9.03 5.97
C PRO A 186 5.64 8.20 5.81
N GLY A 187 5.26 7.48 6.85
CA GLY A 187 4.02 6.72 6.77
C GLY A 187 3.85 5.61 7.77
N GLU A 188 4.92 5.08 8.36
CA GLU A 188 4.83 3.99 9.34
C GLU A 188 4.02 4.42 10.56
N GLU A 189 4.34 5.59 11.13
CA GLU A 189 3.66 6.11 12.33
C GLU A 189 2.18 6.39 12.04
N SER A 190 1.91 7.02 10.89
CA SER A 190 0.56 7.29 10.38
C SER A 190 -0.23 5.99 10.14
N CYS A 191 0.41 4.96 9.58
CA CYS A 191 -0.19 3.64 9.37
C CYS A 191 -0.57 2.99 10.70
N HIS A 192 0.36 2.95 11.65
CA HIS A 192 0.10 2.40 12.99
C HIS A 192 -1.02 3.15 13.72
N TRP A 193 -1.04 4.48 13.63
CA TRP A 193 -2.10 5.29 14.22
C TRP A 193 -3.47 4.98 13.59
N LEU A 194 -3.56 4.92 12.25
CA LEU A 194 -4.78 4.57 11.53
C LEU A 194 -5.26 3.15 11.85
N LEU A 195 -4.35 2.19 11.98
CA LEU A 195 -4.66 0.81 12.38
C LEU A 195 -5.19 0.74 13.82
N GLY A 196 -4.59 1.49 14.74
CA GLY A 196 -5.11 1.66 16.10
C GLY A 196 -6.52 2.25 16.11
N LEU A 197 -6.77 3.25 15.27
CA LEU A 197 -8.10 3.84 15.12
C LEU A 197 -9.11 2.87 14.49
N CYS A 198 -8.70 2.06 13.50
CA CYS A 198 -9.51 0.97 12.94
C CYS A 198 -9.93 -0.01 14.04
N HIS A 199 -8.95 -0.46 14.84
CA HIS A 199 -9.19 -1.37 15.95
C HIS A 199 -10.18 -0.78 16.98
N GLY A 200 -9.95 0.47 17.40
CA GLY A 200 -10.84 1.19 18.32
C GLY A 200 -12.26 1.40 17.79
N ARG A 201 -12.45 1.38 16.46
CA ARG A 201 -13.76 1.47 15.79
C ARG A 201 -14.36 0.11 15.42
N GLY A 202 -13.72 -1.00 15.81
CA GLY A 202 -14.20 -2.36 15.54
C GLY A 202 -14.06 -2.79 14.08
N ILE A 203 -13.22 -2.12 13.29
CA ILE A 203 -12.92 -2.49 11.90
C ILE A 203 -11.92 -3.65 11.93
N LYS A 204 -12.25 -4.74 11.23
CA LYS A 204 -11.36 -5.90 11.14
C LYS A 204 -10.24 -5.61 10.14
N ILE A 205 -9.00 -5.70 10.60
CA ILE A 205 -7.83 -5.63 9.72
C ILE A 205 -7.28 -7.04 9.51
N ARG A 206 -6.99 -7.36 8.25
CA ARG A 206 -6.14 -8.49 7.89
C ARG A 206 -4.93 -7.99 7.12
N CYS A 207 -3.78 -8.55 7.41
CA CYS A 207 -2.57 -8.31 6.66
C CYS A 207 -1.72 -9.58 6.61
N SER A 208 -0.76 -9.60 5.70
CA SER A 208 0.26 -10.64 5.66
C SER A 208 1.10 -10.65 6.94
N GLU A 209 1.51 -11.82 7.42
CA GLU A 209 2.45 -11.94 8.56
C GLU A 209 3.83 -11.31 8.25
N ASP A 210 4.19 -11.22 6.96
CA ASP A 210 5.46 -10.65 6.50
C ASP A 210 5.39 -9.15 6.23
N THR A 211 4.23 -8.52 6.42
CA THR A 211 4.08 -7.09 6.15
C THR A 211 4.89 -6.27 7.15
N THR A 212 5.45 -5.15 6.69
CA THR A 212 6.16 -4.21 7.55
C THR A 212 5.30 -3.00 7.92
N LEU A 213 4.04 -2.94 7.45
CA LEU A 213 3.11 -1.83 7.68
C LEU A 213 3.74 -0.46 7.38
N LEU A 214 4.32 -0.36 6.19
CA LEU A 214 5.05 0.82 5.70
C LEU A 214 6.34 1.12 6.47
N SER A 215 6.81 0.24 7.35
CA SER A 215 8.13 0.41 7.93
C SER A 215 9.21 0.21 6.89
N ALA A 216 9.98 1.27 6.65
CA ALA A 216 11.22 1.25 5.87
C ALA A 216 12.42 0.79 6.71
N SER A 217 12.29 0.79 8.04
CA SER A 217 13.41 0.71 8.97
C SER A 217 13.47 -0.56 9.83
N LEU A 218 12.43 -1.40 9.82
CA LEU A 218 12.43 -2.63 10.62
C LEU A 218 13.70 -3.47 10.35
N PRO A 219 14.56 -3.70 11.36
CA PRO A 219 15.43 -4.86 11.36
C PRO A 219 14.56 -6.13 11.39
N LYS A 220 15.12 -7.31 11.09
CA LYS A 220 14.40 -8.60 11.19
C LYS A 220 13.99 -8.98 12.64
N PHE A 221 14.10 -8.08 13.62
CA PHE A 221 13.86 -8.37 15.03
C PHE A 221 13.02 -7.29 15.70
N PHE A 222 12.19 -7.70 16.65
CA PHE A 222 11.42 -6.80 17.52
C PHE A 222 12.39 -5.99 18.41
N TYR A 223 12.12 -4.68 18.53
CA TYR A 223 12.76 -3.85 19.55
C TYR A 223 12.45 -4.44 20.94
N GLY A 224 13.48 -4.92 21.65
CA GLY A 224 13.36 -5.62 22.94
C GLY A 224 13.54 -7.14 22.90
N PHE A 225 13.71 -7.77 21.74
CA PHE A 225 13.95 -9.23 21.59
C PHE A 225 15.19 -9.49 20.73
N GLN A 226 16.36 -9.17 21.28
CA GLN A 226 17.65 -9.25 20.57
C GLN A 226 18.22 -10.68 20.48
N ASP A 227 17.70 -11.63 21.27
CA ASP A 227 18.23 -12.99 21.40
C ASP A 227 17.18 -14.07 21.03
N GLN A 228 16.63 -14.04 19.81
CA GLN A 228 15.95 -15.23 19.28
C GLN A 228 16.92 -16.04 18.40
N PRO A 229 17.06 -17.36 18.63
CA PRO A 229 17.84 -18.22 17.75
C PRO A 229 17.23 -18.20 16.34
N ASP A 230 18.09 -18.19 15.33
CA ASP A 230 17.72 -18.15 13.91
C ASP A 230 16.61 -19.17 13.59
N LEU A 231 15.42 -18.66 13.22
CA LEU A 231 14.36 -19.42 12.53
C LEU A 231 14.61 -19.39 11.01
#